data_AF-A0A3M5HF83-F1
#
_entry.id   AF-A0A3M5HF83-F1
#
_cell.length_a   1.000
_cell.length_b   1.000
_cell.length_c   1.000
_cell.angle_alpha   90.00
_cell.angle_beta   90.00
_cell.angle_gamma   90.00
#
_symmetry.space_group_name_H-M   'P 1'
#
loop_
_entity.id
_entity.type
_entity.pdbx_description
1 polymer ?
#
loop_
_entity_poly.entity_id
_entity_poly.type
_entity_poly.pdbx_seq_one_letter_code
_entity_poly.pdbx_strand_id
1 'polypeptide(L)'
;MTTKADQWTQAFALLQRFERQIVMPNLFSWKYITDQCGISKATLWRNKQFEAEYQRIKAIVNSYTLGASDFNLEKSIFNAKDLEKDKQIEKLKAQVADLTQQLNRERERLIYASLIARRKNIDPGEFMDQVPVRRGAAKQAQVTPISTMARHPTGQKTEGKPSS
;
A
#
# COMPACT_ATOMS: atom_id res chain seq x y z
N MET A 1 17.50 22.60 19.31
CA MET A 1 17.49 21.33 20.07
C MET A 1 17.31 20.19 19.10
N THR A 2 18.31 19.33 18.95
CA THR A 2 18.25 18.15 18.09
C THR A 2 17.59 17.03 18.89
N THR A 3 16.38 16.62 18.52
CA THR A 3 15.75 15.44 19.10
C THR A 3 16.55 14.20 18.69
N LYS A 4 16.86 13.33 19.65
CA LYS A 4 17.60 12.10 19.37
C LYS A 4 16.66 11.11 18.66
N ALA A 5 17.19 10.30 17.75
CA ALA A 5 16.42 9.26 17.05
C ALA A 5 15.63 8.36 18.03
N ASP A 6 16.23 8.05 19.17
CA ASP A 6 15.61 7.24 20.23
C ASP A 6 14.31 7.82 20.77
N GLN A 7 14.23 9.16 20.91
CA GLN A 7 13.04 9.82 21.43
C GLN A 7 11.87 9.74 20.44
N TRP A 8 12.15 9.76 19.13
CA TRP A 8 11.14 9.52 18.11
C TRP A 8 10.65 8.08 18.12
N THR A 9 11.58 7.12 18.19
CA THR A 9 11.24 5.69 18.31
C THR A 9 10.36 5.45 19.53
N GLN A 10 10.68 6.07 20.67
CA GLN A 10 9.88 5.99 21.89
C GLN A 10 8.49 6.62 21.71
N ALA A 11 8.38 7.76 21.04
CA ALA A 11 7.10 8.42 20.79
C ALA A 11 6.16 7.58 19.91
N PHE A 12 6.67 7.00 18.82
CA PHE A 12 5.88 6.08 17.99
C PHE A 12 5.54 4.79 18.72
N ALA A 13 6.48 4.22 19.48
CA ALA A 13 6.22 3.03 20.29
C ALA A 13 5.13 3.28 21.35
N LEU A 14 5.08 4.47 21.93
CA LEU A 14 4.05 4.84 22.90
C LEU A 14 2.65 4.86 22.26
N LEU A 15 2.51 5.43 21.06
CA LEU A 15 1.25 5.41 20.30
C LEU A 15 0.77 3.97 20.02
N GLN A 16 1.69 3.09 19.63
CA GLN A 16 1.40 1.67 19.40
C GLN A 16 0.96 0.92 20.67
N ARG A 17 1.46 1.31 21.84
CA ARG A 17 1.02 0.72 23.12
C ARG A 17 -0.43 1.07 23.46
N PHE A 18 -0.89 2.27 23.11
CA PHE A 18 -2.29 2.66 23.26
C PHE A 18 -3.20 1.88 22.30
N GLU A 19 -2.77 1.68 21.05
CA GLU A 19 -3.48 0.83 20.08
C GLU A 19 -3.72 -0.57 20.65
N ARG A 20 -2.70 -1.16 21.28
CA ARG A 20 -2.75 -2.51 21.84
C ARG A 20 -3.39 -2.61 23.23
N GLN A 21 -3.94 -1.51 23.75
CA GLN A 21 -4.44 -1.41 25.13
C GLN A 21 -3.44 -1.87 26.21
N ILE A 22 -2.13 -1.82 25.93
CA ILE A 22 -1.08 -2.10 26.92
C ILE A 22 -1.05 -0.99 27.99
N VAL A 23 -1.39 0.23 27.55
CA VAL A 23 -1.61 1.39 28.42
C VAL A 23 -3.09 1.69 28.43
N MET A 24 -3.64 2.06 29.59
CA MET A 24 -5.06 2.39 29.71
C MET A 24 -5.44 3.54 28.77
N PRO A 25 -6.51 3.39 27.95
CA PRO A 25 -6.97 4.43 27.02
C PRO A 25 -7.17 5.81 27.67
N ASN A 26 -7.62 5.85 28.92
CA ASN A 26 -7.88 7.09 29.67
C ASN A 26 -6.63 7.94 29.92
N LEU A 27 -5.43 7.35 29.82
CA LEU A 27 -4.16 8.06 29.98
C LEU A 27 -3.74 8.80 28.70
N PHE A 28 -4.47 8.61 27.59
CA PHE A 28 -4.15 9.22 26.30
C PHE A 28 -4.33 10.74 26.36
N SER A 29 -3.24 11.42 26.67
CA SER A 29 -3.19 12.88 26.80
C SER A 29 -1.83 13.40 26.36
N TRP A 30 -1.79 14.66 25.93
CA TRP A 30 -0.53 15.31 25.58
C TRP A 30 0.47 15.29 26.72
N LYS A 31 0.01 15.56 27.95
CA LYS A 31 0.86 15.56 29.15
C LYS A 31 1.56 14.21 29.31
N TYR A 32 0.81 13.12 29.28
CA TYR A 32 1.38 11.78 29.40
C TYR A 32 2.39 11.47 28.29
N ILE A 33 2.07 11.82 27.04
CA ILE A 33 2.95 11.56 25.89
C ILE A 33 4.25 12.38 25.99
N THR A 34 4.16 13.66 26.33
CA THR A 34 5.35 14.51 26.47
C THR A 34 6.22 14.10 27.65
N ASP A 35 5.61 13.70 28.76
CA ASP A 35 6.32 13.24 29.97
C ASP A 35 7.09 11.94 29.69
N GLN A 36 6.49 11.00 28.94
CA GLN A 36 7.14 9.72 28.61
C GLN A 36 8.26 9.85 27.58
N CYS A 37 8.10 10.73 26.58
CA CYS A 37 9.05 10.83 25.46
C CYS A 37 10.12 11.91 25.68
N GLY A 38 9.90 12.84 26.62
CA GLY A 38 10.75 14.00 26.82
C GLY A 38 10.79 14.96 25.63
N ILE A 39 9.79 14.90 24.73
CA ILE A 39 9.66 15.78 23.56
C ILE A 39 8.45 16.68 23.78
N SER A 40 8.58 17.97 23.47
CA SER A 40 7.45 18.91 23.52
C SER A 40 6.43 18.62 22.41
N LYS A 41 5.14 18.86 22.71
CA LYS A 41 4.04 18.75 21.74
C LYS A 41 4.34 19.48 20.43
N ALA A 42 4.83 20.72 20.51
CA ALA A 42 5.13 21.53 19.32
C ALA A 42 6.17 20.86 18.41
N THR A 43 7.13 20.14 18.98
CA THR A 43 8.16 19.42 18.23
C THR A 43 7.59 18.15 17.59
N LEU A 44 6.76 17.41 18.33
CA LEU A 44 6.06 16.24 17.79
C LEU A 44 5.13 16.59 16.63
N TRP A 45 4.37 17.68 16.76
CA TRP A 45 3.38 18.12 15.75
C TRP A 45 3.99 18.64 14.44
N ARG A 46 5.28 19.00 14.45
CA ARG A 46 6.00 19.37 13.22
C ARG A 46 6.22 18.17 12.30
N ASN A 47 6.24 16.95 12.84
CA ASN A 47 6.37 15.73 12.05
C ASN A 47 4.99 15.25 11.57
N LYS A 48 4.74 15.36 10.27
CA LYS A 48 3.46 14.98 9.65
C LYS A 48 3.13 13.50 9.79
N GLN A 49 4.12 12.61 9.85
CA GLN A 49 3.87 11.18 10.08
C GLN A 49 3.40 10.94 11.51
N PHE A 50 4.00 11.63 12.48
CA PHE A 50 3.58 11.53 13.88
C PHE A 50 2.18 12.14 14.09
N GLU A 51 1.89 13.29 13.48
CA GLU A 51 0.57 13.90 13.52
C GLU A 51 -0.52 12.95 12.99
N ALA A 52 -0.27 12.31 11.84
CA ALA A 52 -1.20 11.34 11.25
C ALA A 52 -1.42 10.12 12.17
N GLU A 53 -0.34 9.52 12.69
CA GLU A 53 -0.43 8.40 13.64
C GLU A 53 -1.16 8.78 14.93
N TYR A 54 -0.90 9.98 15.47
CA TYR A 54 -1.59 10.46 16.66
C TYR A 54 -3.10 10.54 16.44
N GLN A 55 -3.56 11.06 15.30
CA GLN A 55 -4.99 11.15 15.00
C GLN A 55 -5.63 9.77 14.81
N ARG A 56 -4.92 8.85 14.15
CA ARG A 56 -5.34 7.45 13.99
C ARG A 56 -5.54 6.78 15.36
N ILE A 57 -4.53 6.87 16.23
CA ILE A 57 -4.59 6.28 17.57
C ILE A 57 -5.64 6.97 18.44
N LYS A 58 -5.82 8.29 18.35
CA LYS A 58 -6.86 9.00 19.08
C LYS A 58 -8.26 8.46 18.75
N ALA A 59 -8.54 8.18 17.48
CA ALA A 59 -9.82 7.60 17.07
C ALA A 59 -10.03 6.20 17.67
N ILE A 60 -8.97 5.38 17.69
CA ILE A 60 -8.98 4.03 18.28
C ILE A 60 -9.18 4.08 19.81
N VAL A 61 -8.40 4.91 20.50
CA VAL A 61 -8.51 5.11 21.96
C VAL A 61 -9.91 5.58 22.32
N ASN A 62 -10.48 6.53 21.58
CA ASN A 62 -11.83 7.00 21.83
C ASN A 62 -12.88 5.87 21.72
N SER A 63 -12.75 4.97 20.74
CA SER A 63 -13.68 3.84 20.61
C SER A 63 -13.55 2.86 21.78
N TYR A 64 -12.35 2.71 22.36
CA TYR A 64 -12.13 1.92 23.58
C TYR A 64 -12.77 2.58 24.80
N THR A 65 -12.58 3.90 24.99
CA THR A 65 -13.15 4.61 26.14
C THR A 65 -14.68 4.65 26.15
N LEU A 66 -15.30 4.60 24.97
CA LEU A 66 -16.75 4.58 24.81
C LEU A 66 -17.34 3.16 24.92
N GLY A 67 -16.52 2.15 25.20
CA GLY A 67 -16.95 0.74 25.29
C GLY A 67 -17.42 0.15 23.97
N ALA A 68 -17.10 0.80 22.84
CA ALA A 68 -17.55 0.37 21.52
C ALA A 68 -16.67 -0.74 20.92
N SER A 69 -15.46 -0.93 21.46
CA SER A 69 -14.48 -1.90 20.95
C SER A 69 -13.46 -2.25 22.01
N ASP A 70 -12.93 -3.46 21.96
CA ASP A 70 -11.67 -3.86 22.60
C ASP A 70 -10.58 -4.06 21.55
N PHE A 71 -9.32 -4.14 21.99
CA PHE A 71 -8.22 -4.49 21.11
C PHE A 71 -8.42 -5.89 20.54
N ASN A 72 -8.33 -6.01 19.21
CA ASN A 72 -8.42 -7.28 18.50
C ASN A 72 -7.19 -7.43 17.61
N LEU A 73 -6.40 -8.47 17.88
CA LEU A 73 -5.16 -8.76 17.18
C LEU A 73 -5.36 -9.00 15.67
N GLU A 74 -6.42 -9.71 15.27
CA GLU A 74 -6.73 -9.97 13.86
C GLU A 74 -7.04 -8.67 13.12
N LYS A 75 -7.84 -7.78 13.73
CA LYS A 75 -8.13 -6.45 13.15
C LYS A 75 -6.86 -5.60 13.00
N SER A 76 -5.97 -5.63 13.99
CA SER A 76 -4.69 -4.90 13.92
C SER A 76 -3.79 -5.41 12.80
N ILE A 77 -3.64 -6.74 12.66
CA ILE A 77 -2.88 -7.36 11.56
C ILE A 77 -3.49 -7.04 10.20
N PHE A 78 -4.82 -7.08 10.10
CA PHE A 78 -5.54 -6.73 8.88
C PHE A 78 -5.27 -5.28 8.47
N ASN A 79 -5.42 -4.33 9.39
CA ASN A 79 -5.19 -2.91 9.12
C ASN A 79 -3.74 -2.62 8.71
N ALA A 80 -2.76 -3.30 9.33
CA ALA A 80 -1.35 -3.16 8.95
C ALA A 80 -1.12 -3.61 7.49
N LYS A 81 -1.71 -4.74 7.09
CA LYS A 81 -1.64 -5.22 5.70
C LYS A 81 -2.34 -4.27 4.73
N ASP A 82 -3.45 -3.66 5.13
CA ASP A 82 -4.17 -2.72 4.27
C ASP A 82 -3.37 -1.44 4.03
N LEU A 83 -2.70 -0.93 5.07
CA LEU A 83 -1.78 0.19 4.94
C LEU A 83 -0.61 -0.11 3.99
N GLU A 84 -0.09 -1.34 3.99
CA GLU A 84 0.94 -1.77 3.03
C GLU A 84 0.41 -1.77 1.60
N LYS A 85 -0.83 -2.25 1.39
CA LYS A 85 -1.48 -2.21 0.07
C LYS A 85 -1.68 -0.77 -0.39
N ASP A 86 -2.12 0.13 0.49
CA ASP A 86 -2.32 1.55 0.15
C ASP A 86 -1.01 2.22 -0.28
N LYS A 87 0.09 1.97 0.45
CA LYS A 87 1.43 2.44 0.04
C LYS A 87 1.83 1.89 -1.32
N GLN A 88 1.51 0.62 -1.60
CA GLN A 88 1.80 0.02 -2.89
C GLN A 88 0.95 0.64 -4.01
N ILE A 89 -0.32 0.94 -3.74
CA ILE A 89 -1.22 1.65 -4.67
C ILE A 89 -0.66 3.05 -4.99
N GLU A 90 -0.20 3.80 -3.99
CA GLU A 90 0.40 5.12 -4.21
C GLU A 90 1.67 5.03 -5.07
N LYS A 91 2.53 4.05 -4.80
CA LYS A 91 3.73 3.81 -5.61
C LYS A 91 3.37 3.48 -7.07
N LEU A 92 2.38 2.62 -7.28
CA LEU A 92 1.91 2.26 -8.62
C LEU A 92 1.30 3.47 -9.35
N LYS A 93 0.51 4.29 -8.66
CA LYS A 93 -0.04 5.54 -9.21
C LYS A 93 1.07 6.50 -9.66
N ALA A 94 2.11 6.67 -8.84
CA ALA A 94 3.27 7.49 -9.20
C ALA A 94 4.00 6.95 -10.44
N GLN A 95 4.17 5.62 -10.55
CA GLN A 95 4.76 5.00 -11.73
C GLN A 95 3.93 5.20 -12.99
N VAL A 96 2.61 5.06 -12.90
CA VAL A 96 1.69 5.33 -14.04
C VAL A 96 1.80 6.78 -14.49
N ALA A 97 1.87 7.74 -13.56
CA ALA A 97 2.02 9.15 -13.88
C ALA A 97 3.34 9.43 -14.63
N ASP A 98 4.46 8.89 -14.15
CA ASP A 98 5.77 9.05 -14.78
C ASP A 98 5.81 8.42 -16.18
N LEU A 99 5.35 7.17 -16.32
CA LEU A 99 5.29 6.49 -17.62
C LEU A 99 4.39 7.23 -18.63
N THR A 100 3.27 7.78 -18.16
CA THR A 100 2.38 8.59 -19.00
C THR A 100 3.09 9.85 -19.48
N GLN A 101 3.85 10.50 -18.61
CA GLN A 101 4.65 11.67 -18.98
C GLN A 101 5.74 11.33 -20.00
N GLN A 102 6.45 10.22 -19.81
CA GLN A 102 7.47 9.76 -20.76
C GLN A 102 6.86 9.46 -22.13
N LEU A 103 5.73 8.75 -22.17
CA LEU A 103 5.02 8.43 -23.40
C LEU A 103 4.55 9.69 -24.14
N ASN A 104 4.07 10.71 -23.43
CA ASN A 104 3.71 11.98 -24.05
C ASN A 104 4.91 12.71 -24.66
N ARG A 105 6.05 12.73 -23.95
CA ARG A 105 7.30 13.32 -24.50
C ARG A 105 7.76 12.59 -25.75
N GLU A 106 7.68 11.25 -25.78
CA GLU A 106 8.03 10.47 -26.96
C GLU A 106 7.07 10.70 -28.13
N ARG A 107 5.76 10.86 -27.86
CA ARG A 107 4.79 11.26 -28.90
C ARG A 107 5.13 12.61 -29.50
N GLU A 108 5.45 13.61 -28.68
CA GLU A 108 5.88 14.94 -29.15
C GLU A 108 7.14 14.86 -30.01
N ARG A 109 8.14 14.08 -29.57
CA ARG A 109 9.37 13.82 -30.33
C ARG A 109 9.09 13.20 -31.69
N LEU A 110 8.23 12.19 -31.75
CA LEU A 110 7.86 11.53 -33.01
C LEU A 110 7.10 12.48 -33.94
N ILE A 111 6.18 13.29 -33.42
CA ILE A 111 5.48 14.32 -34.20
C ILE A 111 6.51 15.29 -34.82
N TYR A 112 7.43 15.79 -34.01
CA TYR A 112 8.47 16.71 -34.49
C TYR A 112 9.39 16.07 -35.53
N ALA A 113 9.83 14.82 -35.30
CA ALA A 113 10.65 14.08 -36.25
C ALA A 113 9.91 13.87 -37.58
N SER A 114 8.62 13.52 -37.54
CA SER A 114 7.79 13.36 -38.75
C SER A 114 7.67 14.66 -39.54
N LEU A 115 7.58 15.81 -38.86
CA LEU A 115 7.50 17.13 -39.48
C LEU A 115 8.82 17.50 -40.18
N ILE A 116 9.97 17.20 -39.56
CA ILE A 116 11.28 17.39 -40.19
C ILE A 116 11.48 16.46 -41.39
N ALA A 117 11.11 15.18 -41.26
CA ALA A 117 11.25 14.19 -42.33
C ALA A 117 10.51 14.65 -43.59
N ARG A 118 9.24 15.07 -43.44
CA ARG A 118 8.45 15.65 -44.55
C ARG A 118 9.13 16.87 -45.18
N ARG A 119 9.70 17.78 -44.37
CA ARG A 119 10.45 18.96 -44.87
C ARG A 119 11.69 18.56 -45.69
N LYS A 120 12.25 17.38 -45.44
CA LYS A 120 13.40 16.83 -46.17
C LYS A 120 13.00 15.85 -47.29
N ASN A 121 11.72 15.78 -47.66
CA ASN A 121 11.18 14.81 -48.62
C ASN A 121 11.44 13.33 -48.25
N ILE A 122 11.48 13.04 -46.95
CA ILE A 122 11.55 11.67 -46.42
C ILE A 122 10.16 11.29 -45.94
N ASP A 123 9.65 10.12 -46.31
CA ASP A 123 8.38 9.61 -45.81
C ASP A 123 8.52 9.20 -44.33
N PRO A 124 7.77 9.81 -43.39
CA PRO A 124 7.80 9.41 -41.98
C PRO A 124 7.39 7.95 -41.74
N GLY A 125 6.66 7.31 -42.66
CA GLY A 125 6.29 5.90 -42.59
C GLY A 125 7.49 4.95 -42.56
N GLU A 126 8.59 5.32 -43.24
CA GLU A 126 9.81 4.50 -43.29
C GLU A 126 10.47 4.29 -41.92
N PHE A 127 10.26 5.22 -40.96
CA PHE A 127 10.77 5.08 -39.60
C PHE A 127 9.99 4.05 -38.77
N MET A 128 8.71 3.78 -39.12
CA MET A 128 7.86 2.82 -38.41
C MET A 128 8.15 1.38 -38.83
N ASP A 129 8.45 1.17 -40.11
CA ASP A 129 8.73 -0.17 -40.66
C ASP A 129 10.11 -0.70 -40.25
N GLN A 130 11.05 0.20 -39.92
CA GLN A 130 12.41 -0.16 -39.50
C GLN A 130 12.61 -0.19 -37.97
N VAL A 131 11.59 0.10 -37.14
CA VAL A 131 11.74 -0.04 -35.69
C VAL A 131 11.98 -1.51 -35.38
N PRO A 132 13.16 -1.90 -34.85
CA PRO A 132 13.31 -3.23 -34.31
C PRO A 132 12.34 -3.29 -33.14
N VAL A 133 11.19 -3.96 -33.33
CA VAL A 133 10.33 -4.33 -32.22
C VAL A 133 11.22 -5.21 -31.35
N ARG A 134 11.85 -4.62 -30.34
CA ARG A 134 12.53 -5.38 -29.29
C ARG A 134 11.42 -6.16 -28.61
N ARG A 135 11.13 -7.36 -29.12
CA ARG A 135 10.44 -8.44 -28.40
C ARG A 135 11.38 -8.91 -27.30
N GLY A 136 11.76 -8.01 -26.41
CA GLY A 136 12.54 -8.30 -25.22
C GLY A 136 11.62 -9.04 -24.27
N ALA A 137 11.74 -10.37 -24.28
CA ALA A 137 11.22 -11.30 -23.29
C ALA A 137 10.03 -10.78 -22.47
N ALA A 138 8.83 -10.82 -23.07
CA ALA A 138 7.66 -11.10 -22.27
C ALA A 138 7.91 -12.47 -21.63
N LYS A 139 8.52 -12.51 -20.45
CA LYS A 139 8.31 -13.63 -19.54
C LYS A 139 6.81 -13.71 -19.43
N GLN A 140 6.24 -14.73 -20.06
CA GLN A 140 4.86 -15.11 -19.89
C GLN A 140 4.66 -15.19 -18.38
N ALA A 141 4.09 -14.14 -17.80
CA ALA A 141 3.45 -14.28 -16.51
C ALA A 141 2.35 -15.28 -16.81
N GLN A 142 2.60 -16.55 -16.43
CA GLN A 142 1.57 -17.56 -16.40
C GLN A 142 0.47 -16.96 -15.53
N VAL A 143 -0.55 -16.44 -16.17
CA VAL A 143 -1.84 -16.22 -15.53
C VAL A 143 -2.34 -17.63 -15.29
N THR A 144 -1.98 -18.22 -14.15
CA THR A 144 -2.70 -19.38 -13.65
C THR A 144 -4.16 -18.95 -13.56
N PRO A 145 -5.08 -19.51 -14.37
CA PRO A 145 -6.49 -19.27 -14.13
C PRO A 145 -6.77 -19.74 -12.71
N ILE A 146 -7.48 -18.92 -11.94
CA ILE A 146 -8.06 -19.36 -10.67
C ILE A 146 -8.97 -20.52 -11.05
N SER A 147 -8.49 -21.74 -10.80
CA SER A 147 -9.23 -22.95 -11.04
C SER A 147 -10.45 -22.86 -10.13
N THR A 148 -11.59 -22.54 -10.72
CA THR A 148 -12.90 -22.66 -10.10
C THR A 148 -12.95 -24.04 -9.48
N MET A 149 -13.03 -24.11 -8.15
CA MET A 149 -13.06 -25.38 -7.43
C MET A 149 -14.18 -26.23 -8.01
N ALA A 150 -13.77 -27.27 -8.74
CA ALA A 150 -14.63 -28.35 -9.14
C ALA A 150 -15.18 -28.97 -7.86
N ARG A 151 -16.51 -29.04 -7.81
CA ARG A 151 -17.28 -29.73 -6.79
C ARG A 151 -16.68 -31.11 -6.54
N HIS A 152 -16.56 -31.45 -5.26
CA HIS A 152 -16.26 -32.77 -4.75
C HIS A 152 -16.98 -33.89 -5.54
N PRO A 153 -16.26 -34.91 -6.02
CA PRO A 153 -16.82 -36.24 -6.14
C PRO A 153 -16.66 -36.94 -4.79
N THR A 154 -17.75 -37.06 -4.04
CA THR A 154 -17.82 -37.95 -2.88
C THR A 154 -17.73 -39.39 -3.37
N GLY A 155 -16.62 -40.05 -3.06
CA GLY A 155 -16.42 -41.47 -3.26
C GLY A 155 -16.77 -42.27 -2.00
N GLN A 156 -17.64 -43.28 -2.22
CA GLN A 156 -17.63 -44.64 -1.64
C GLN A 156 -17.99 -44.87 -0.16
N LYS A 157 -19.00 -45.72 0.05
CA LYS A 157 -18.91 -47.10 0.61
C LYS A 157 -20.34 -47.69 0.76
N THR A 158 -20.72 -48.72 -0.01
CA THR A 158 -20.71 -50.17 0.29
C THR A 158 -21.51 -50.60 1.51
N GLU A 159 -22.60 -51.36 1.26
CA GLU A 159 -23.16 -52.50 2.03
C GLU A 159 -24.41 -52.92 1.20
N GLY A 160 -24.62 -54.13 0.70
CA GLY A 160 -24.59 -55.44 1.36
C GLY A 160 -26.01 -56.04 1.25
N LYS A 161 -26.24 -56.90 0.24
CA LYS A 161 -27.43 -57.79 0.02
C LYS A 161 -27.74 -58.64 1.29
N PRO A 162 -28.91 -59.31 1.48
CA PRO A 162 -29.58 -60.14 0.46
C PRO A 162 -31.13 -60.30 0.57
N SER A 163 -31.61 -61.17 -0.31
CA SER A 163 -32.96 -61.68 -0.63
C SER A 163 -33.92 -62.02 0.51
N SER A 164 -35.22 -61.83 0.23
CA SER A 164 -36.25 -62.89 0.22
C SER A 164 -37.38 -62.49 -0.72
#